data_AF-A0A7J4G8A7-F1
#
_entry.id   AF-A0A7J4G8A7-F1
#
_cell.length_a   1.000
_cell.length_b   1.000
_cell.length_c   1.000
_cell.angle_alpha   90.00
_cell.angle_beta   90.00
_cell.angle_gamma   90.00
#
_symmetry.space_group_name_H-M   'P 1'
#
loop_
_entity.id
_entity.type
_entity.pdbx_description
1 polymer ?
#
loop_
_entity_poly.entity_id
_entity_poly.type
_entity_poly.pdbx_seq_one_letter_code
_entity_poly.pdbx_strand_id
1 'polypeptide(L)'
;MIDIASFVLCGFQDMIVSAFGSSLGWLVGHLIVLGLVCLTYKIFNNRQHIISQSPWDASTLKSIAIFIVLTAVQYYIFTNTFGFPTNESIGLAAVSSILIRWHILVLG
;
A
#
# COMPACT_ATOMS: atom_id res chain seq x y z
N MET A 1 -16.52 -21.68 3.52
CA MET A 1 -15.03 -21.80 3.57
C MET A 1 -14.53 -20.60 4.37
N ILE A 2 -13.46 -20.73 5.15
CA ILE A 2 -12.90 -19.56 5.85
C ILE A 2 -12.40 -18.57 4.80
N ASP A 3 -12.67 -17.28 4.94
CA ASP A 3 -12.36 -16.29 3.91
C ASP A 3 -11.51 -15.15 4.44
N ILE A 4 -10.32 -15.53 4.89
CA ILE A 4 -9.31 -14.57 5.38
C ILE A 4 -8.74 -13.79 4.19
N ALA A 5 -8.68 -14.43 3.02
CA ALA A 5 -8.21 -13.81 1.79
C ALA A 5 -9.08 -12.62 1.36
N SER A 6 -10.41 -12.70 1.43
CA SER A 6 -11.26 -11.54 1.11
C SER A 6 -11.10 -10.38 2.10
N PHE A 7 -10.78 -10.65 3.37
CA PHE A 7 -10.49 -9.58 4.33
C PHE A 7 -9.15 -8.88 4.07
N VAL A 8 -8.11 -9.63 3.71
CA VAL A 8 -6.75 -9.10 3.52
C VAL A 8 -6.54 -8.53 2.12
N LEU A 9 -7.07 -9.21 1.10
CA LEU A 9 -6.90 -8.87 -0.32
C LEU A 9 -8.07 -8.04 -0.86
N CYS A 10 -9.17 -7.91 -0.11
CA CYS A 10 -10.37 -7.17 -0.52
C CYS A 10 -10.82 -7.59 -1.93
N GLY A 11 -11.17 -6.64 -2.79
CA GLY A 11 -11.63 -6.90 -4.16
C GLY A 11 -10.62 -7.64 -5.05
N PHE A 12 -9.35 -7.75 -4.65
CA PHE A 12 -8.40 -8.60 -5.38
C PHE A 12 -8.74 -10.09 -5.23
N GLN A 13 -9.29 -10.51 -4.09
CA GLN A 13 -9.75 -11.89 -3.92
C GLN A 13 -10.90 -12.23 -4.87
N ASP A 14 -11.82 -11.29 -5.11
CA ASP A 14 -12.91 -11.47 -6.06
C ASP A 14 -12.38 -11.65 -7.49
N MET A 15 -11.33 -10.90 -7.86
CA MET A 15 -10.67 -11.07 -9.17
C MET A 15 -10.01 -12.45 -9.31
N ILE A 16 -9.35 -12.94 -8.25
CA ILE A 16 -8.73 -14.26 -8.22
C ILE A 16 -9.80 -15.35 -8.38
N VAL A 17 -10.90 -15.26 -7.63
CA VAL A 17 -12.03 -16.20 -7.73
C VAL A 17 -12.68 -16.14 -9.11
N SER A 18 -12.83 -14.96 -9.69
CA SER A 18 -13.35 -14.80 -11.05
C SER A 18 -12.45 -15.43 -12.12
N ALA A 19 -11.13 -15.40 -11.93
CA ALA A 19 -10.18 -15.93 -12.91
C ALA A 19 -9.99 -17.46 -12.82
N PHE A 20 -9.94 -17.99 -11.60
CA PHE A 20 -9.57 -19.40 -11.36
C PHE A 20 -10.76 -20.27 -10.89
N GLY A 21 -11.92 -19.68 -10.64
CA GLY A 21 -13.09 -20.34 -10.06
C GLY A 21 -13.03 -20.41 -8.53
N SER A 22 -14.14 -20.81 -7.91
CA SER A 22 -14.32 -20.79 -6.45
C SER A 22 -13.28 -21.61 -5.68
N SER A 23 -12.98 -22.84 -6.11
CA SER A 23 -12.06 -23.72 -5.40
C SER A 23 -10.59 -23.31 -5.54
N LEU A 24 -10.11 -23.09 -6.77
CA LEU A 24 -8.72 -22.71 -7.02
C LEU A 24 -8.45 -21.26 -6.60
N GLY A 25 -9.41 -20.34 -6.83
CA GLY A 25 -9.27 -18.95 -6.42
C GLY A 25 -9.24 -18.79 -4.90
N TRP A 26 -10.00 -19.61 -4.17
CA TRP A 26 -9.89 -19.67 -2.71
C TRP A 26 -8.49 -20.13 -2.26
N LEU A 27 -7.97 -21.21 -2.86
CA LEU A 27 -6.64 -21.75 -2.52
C LEU A 27 -5.53 -20.72 -2.81
N VAL A 28 -5.54 -20.13 -4.00
CA VAL A 28 -4.55 -19.12 -4.42
C VAL A 28 -4.58 -17.91 -3.51
N GLY A 29 -5.78 -17.40 -3.18
CA GLY A 29 -5.95 -16.29 -2.24
C GLY A 29 -5.30 -16.56 -0.89
N HIS A 30 -5.55 -17.73 -0.32
CA HIS A 30 -5.00 -18.10 0.99
C HIS A 30 -3.48 -18.36 0.94
N LEU A 31 -2.94 -18.89 -0.16
CA LEU A 31 -1.49 -19.02 -0.35
C LEU A 31 -0.79 -17.65 -0.43
N ILE A 32 -1.41 -16.66 -1.06
CA ILE A 32 -0.90 -15.28 -1.09
C ILE A 32 -0.86 -14.69 0.32
N VAL A 33 -1.95 -14.84 1.08
CA VAL A 33 -2.00 -14.38 2.49
C VAL A 33 -0.94 -15.07 3.34
N LEU A 34 -0.77 -16.40 3.19
CA LEU A 34 0.25 -17.15 3.91
C LEU A 34 1.67 -16.71 3.53
N GLY A 35 1.90 -16.42 2.25
CA GLY A 35 3.14 -15.82 1.76
C GLY A 35 3.43 -14.46 2.41
N LEU A 36 2.42 -13.58 2.46
CA LEU A 36 2.50 -12.29 3.15
C LEU A 36 2.89 -12.45 4.61
N VAL A 37 2.21 -13.33 5.37
CA VAL A 37 2.53 -13.60 6.78
C VAL A 37 3.96 -14.10 6.95
N CYS A 38 4.42 -15.02 6.10
CA CYS A 38 5.78 -15.55 6.13
C CYS A 38 6.83 -14.46 5.87
N LEU A 39 6.58 -13.60 4.88
CA LEU A 39 7.47 -12.48 4.55
C LEU A 39 7.50 -11.47 5.70
N THR A 40 6.35 -11.10 6.25
CA THR A 40 6.25 -10.21 7.41
C THR A 40 7.00 -10.79 8.61
N TYR A 41 6.84 -12.08 8.89
CA TYR A 41 7.57 -12.78 9.94
C TYR A 41 9.09 -12.71 9.74
N LYS A 42 9.57 -12.99 8.52
CA LYS A 42 11.00 -12.86 8.18
C LYS A 42 11.50 -11.42 8.35
N ILE A 43 10.71 -10.42 7.97
CA ILE A 43 11.07 -9.01 8.16
C ILE A 43 11.25 -8.70 9.65
N PHE A 44 10.31 -9.12 10.52
CA PHE A 44 10.41 -8.86 11.95
C PHE A 44 11.61 -9.56 12.60
N ASN A 45 11.84 -10.83 12.22
CA ASN A 45 12.93 -11.64 12.76
C ASN A 45 14.30 -11.13 12.31
N ASN A 46 14.40 -10.68 11.06
CA ASN A 46 15.66 -10.22 10.46
C ASN A 46 15.74 -8.68 10.38
N ARG A 47 14.87 -7.94 11.08
CA ARG A 47 14.75 -6.47 10.97
C ARG A 47 16.09 -5.75 11.15
N GLN A 48 16.89 -6.20 12.10
CA GLN A 48 18.19 -5.60 12.41
C GLN A 48 19.20 -5.79 11.27
N HIS A 49 19.14 -6.95 10.60
CA HIS A 49 19.98 -7.24 9.43
C HIS A 49 19.51 -6.50 8.19
N ILE A 50 18.19 -6.39 7.98
CA ILE A 50 17.60 -5.64 6.87
C ILE A 50 17.94 -4.15 7.00
N ILE A 51 17.83 -3.57 8.20
CA ILE A 51 18.13 -2.16 8.43
C ILE A 51 19.64 -1.89 8.29
N SER A 52 20.51 -2.78 8.81
CA SER A 52 21.96 -2.56 8.75
C SER A 52 22.57 -2.74 7.35
N GLN A 53 21.90 -3.49 6.47
CA GLN A 53 22.30 -3.69 5.07
C GLN A 53 21.45 -2.86 4.09
N SER A 54 20.49 -2.07 4.60
CA SER A 54 19.63 -1.23 3.78
C SER A 54 20.42 -0.03 3.28
N PRO A 55 20.42 0.25 1.96
CA PRO A 55 20.95 1.50 1.43
C PRO A 55 20.10 2.72 1.81
N TRP A 56 18.93 2.52 2.40
CA TRP A 56 18.03 3.59 2.85
C TRP A 56 18.21 3.87 4.33
N ASP A 57 18.57 5.12 4.64
CA ASP A 57 18.62 5.65 6.00
C ASP A 57 17.21 5.77 6.62
N ALA A 58 17.14 5.79 7.95
CA ALA A 58 15.92 5.98 8.72
C ALA A 58 15.21 7.30 8.35
N SER A 59 15.97 8.35 8.02
CA SER A 59 15.43 9.62 7.53
C SER A 59 14.69 9.49 6.19
N THR A 60 15.22 8.67 5.28
CA THR A 60 14.58 8.33 3.99
C THR A 60 13.29 7.56 4.20
N LEU A 61 13.30 6.55 5.09
CA LEU A 61 12.09 5.78 5.42
C LEU A 61 11.00 6.66 6.05
N LYS A 62 11.37 7.56 6.96
CA LYS A 62 10.44 8.53 7.54
C LYS A 62 9.86 9.45 6.47
N SER A 63 10.68 9.91 5.53
CA SER A 63 10.23 10.77 4.42
C SER A 63 9.24 10.05 3.50
N ILE A 64 9.49 8.78 3.18
CA ILE A 64 8.57 7.93 2.42
C ILE A 64 7.25 7.75 3.17
N ALA A 65 7.30 7.46 4.47
CA ALA A 65 6.10 7.29 5.29
C ALA A 65 5.24 8.56 5.32
N ILE A 66 5.87 9.73 5.54
CA ILE A 66 5.18 11.03 5.50
C ILE A 66 4.54 11.27 4.13
N PHE A 67 5.25 10.96 3.04
CA PHE A 67 4.73 11.12 1.68
C PHE A 67 3.50 10.25 1.43
N ILE A 68 3.51 8.98 1.86
CA ILE A 68 2.36 8.07 1.75
C ILE A 68 1.17 8.61 2.54
N VAL A 69 1.39 9.02 3.80
CA VAL A 69 0.33 9.57 4.65
C VAL A 69 -0.26 10.84 4.03
N LEU A 70 0.58 11.75 3.54
CA LEU A 70 0.14 12.98 2.88
C LEU A 70 -0.71 12.68 1.65
N THR A 71 -0.29 11.72 0.82
CA THR A 71 -1.03 11.30 -0.38
C THR A 71 -2.38 10.70 0.00
N ALA A 72 -2.44 9.88 1.04
CA ALA A 72 -3.69 9.28 1.52
C ALA A 72 -4.66 10.35 2.05
N VAL A 73 -4.16 11.35 2.79
CA VAL A 73 -4.96 12.47 3.28
C VAL A 73 -5.52 13.30 2.12
N GLN A 74 -4.69 13.62 1.13
CA GLN A 74 -5.14 14.37 -0.05
C GLN A 74 -6.18 13.60 -0.86
N TYR A 75 -5.97 12.30 -1.07
CA TYR A 75 -6.96 11.43 -1.71
C TYR A 75 -8.30 11.49 -0.96
N TYR A 76 -8.28 11.35 0.36
CA TYR A 76 -9.49 11.43 1.18
C TYR A 76 -10.22 12.77 1.01
N ILE A 77 -9.49 13.89 0.99
CA ILE A 77 -10.06 15.23 0.80
C ILE A 77 -10.66 15.36 -0.61
N PHE A 78 -9.94 14.94 -1.66
CA PHE A 78 -10.42 15.02 -3.04
C PHE A 78 -11.68 14.20 -3.29
N THR A 79 -11.75 12.99 -2.72
CA THR A 79 -12.93 12.15 -2.87
C THR A 79 -14.10 12.60 -1.99
N ASN A 80 -13.87 12.88 -0.70
CA ASN A 80 -14.98 13.11 0.25
C ASN A 80 -15.41 14.57 0.38
N THR A 81 -14.49 15.52 0.20
CA THR A 81 -14.81 16.96 0.31
C THR A 81 -15.15 17.56 -1.05
N PHE A 82 -14.36 17.24 -2.07
CA PHE A 82 -14.55 17.79 -3.41
C PHE A 82 -15.42 16.91 -4.33
N GLY A 83 -15.71 15.66 -3.93
CA GLY A 83 -16.59 14.78 -4.69
C GLY A 83 -15.99 14.30 -6.01
N PHE A 84 -14.67 14.36 -6.18
CA PHE A 84 -14.04 13.86 -7.40
C PHE A 84 -14.13 12.33 -7.46
N PRO A 85 -14.25 11.74 -8.67
CA PRO A 85 -14.23 10.31 -8.78
C PRO A 85 -12.86 9.73 -8.39
N THR A 86 -12.84 8.45 -8.03
CA THR A 86 -11.71 7.79 -7.36
C THR A 86 -10.43 7.86 -8.19
N ASN A 87 -10.53 7.64 -9.50
CA ASN A 87 -9.35 7.58 -10.38
C ASN A 87 -8.67 8.95 -10.50
N GLU A 88 -9.46 10.02 -10.63
CA GLU A 88 -9.01 11.40 -10.71
C GLU A 88 -8.44 11.86 -9.38
N SER A 89 -9.08 11.48 -8.27
CA SER A 89 -8.61 11.77 -6.90
C SER A 89 -7.23 11.18 -6.63
N ILE A 90 -6.96 9.95 -7.10
CA ILE A 90 -5.64 9.30 -6.97
C ILE A 90 -4.58 10.09 -7.74
N GLY A 91 -4.86 10.45 -8.99
CA GLY A 91 -3.94 11.22 -9.82
C GLY A 91 -3.63 12.59 -9.21
N LEU A 92 -4.67 13.30 -8.77
CA LEU A 92 -4.53 14.61 -8.13
C LEU A 92 -3.74 14.52 -6.81
N ALA A 93 -4.01 13.52 -5.97
CA ALA A 93 -3.28 13.30 -4.72
C ALA A 93 -1.79 13.01 -4.98
N ALA A 94 -1.47 12.16 -5.95
CA ALA A 94 -0.08 11.87 -6.29
C ALA A 94 0.68 13.11 -6.80
N VAL A 95 0.09 13.84 -7.76
CA VAL A 95 0.73 15.03 -8.35
C VAL A 95 0.89 16.14 -7.31
N SER A 96 -0.14 16.42 -6.53
CA SER A 96 -0.09 17.48 -5.51
C SER A 96 0.87 17.14 -4.37
N SER A 97 0.97 15.88 -3.94
CA SER A 97 1.98 15.43 -2.98
C SER A 97 3.41 15.61 -3.50
N ILE A 98 3.66 15.32 -4.78
CA ILE A 98 4.98 15.56 -5.41
C ILE A 98 5.28 17.06 -5.47
N LEU A 99 4.30 17.88 -5.86
CA LEU A 99 4.45 19.34 -5.93
C LEU A 99 4.73 19.96 -4.57
N ILE A 100 4.06 19.51 -3.51
CA ILE A 100 4.31 19.96 -2.13
C ILE A 100 5.73 19.57 -1.70
N ARG A 101 6.15 18.33 -1.98
CA ARG A 101 7.52 17.90 -1.69
C ARG A 101 8.55 18.77 -2.43
N TRP A 102 8.31 19.06 -3.71
CA TRP A 102 9.18 19.95 -4.47
C TRP A 102 9.24 21.36 -3.88
N HIS A 103 8.11 21.93 -3.48
CA HIS A 103 8.08 23.26 -2.82
C HIS A 103 8.88 23.27 -1.51
N ILE A 104 8.74 22.24 -0.67
CA ILE A 104 9.49 22.14 0.58
C ILE A 104 11.00 22.08 0.32
N LEU A 105 11.43 21.35 -0.71
CA LEU A 105 12.85 21.21 -1.06
C LEU A 105 13.46 22.47 -1.71
N VAL A 106 12.64 23.30 -2.35
CA VAL A 106 13.10 24.53 -3.02
C VAL A 106 13.09 25.73 -2.06
N LEU A 107 12.11 25.80 -1.15
CA LEU A 107 11.89 26.94 -0.26
C LEU A 107 12.44 26.75 1.15
N GLY A 108 12.78 25.52 1.56
CA GLY A 108 13.37 25.18 2.85
C GLY A 108 14.87 24.91 2.74
#